data_AF-A0A3M1IL14-F1
#
_entry.id   AF-A0A3M1IL14-F1
#
_cell.length_a   1.000
_cell.length_b   1.000
_cell.length_c   1.000
_cell.angle_alpha   90.00
_cell.angle_beta   90.00
_cell.angle_gamma   90.00
#
_symmetry.space_group_name_H-M   'P 1'
#
loop_
_entity.id
_entity.type
_entity.pdbx_description
1 polymer ?
#
loop_
_entity_poly.entity_id
_entity_poly.type
_entity_poly.pdbx_seq_one_letter_code
_entity_poly.pdbx_strand_id
1 'polypeptide(L)'
;MEPLSTIEIVGRILYQLTPVWISMAVVFTASITFKRRLGIYGRIFDSRIGMIGFALVTFWVFTAFYSGAFDLIATHDPLSQVSGMKNKVPGTPMRGATEADYPYFLLGGDNLGRDVFSRVVLGSGIVLSIAPLATLFGYIVGITLGLPAGYLGGKFDT
;
A
#
# COMPACT_ATOMS: atom_id res chain seq x y z
N MET A 1 17.34 -3.48 -24.83
CA MET A 1 17.27 -4.21 -23.55
C MET A 1 16.16 -5.22 -23.68
N GLU A 2 16.39 -6.46 -23.24
CA GLU A 2 15.35 -7.49 -23.20
C GLU A 2 14.36 -7.23 -22.05
N PRO A 3 13.10 -7.69 -22.15
CA PRO A 3 12.16 -7.68 -21.03
C PRO A 3 12.67 -8.52 -19.86
N LEU A 4 12.33 -8.11 -18.64
CA LEU A 4 12.67 -8.87 -17.43
C LEU A 4 11.82 -10.15 -17.33
N SER A 5 12.43 -11.20 -16.81
CA SER A 5 11.72 -12.40 -16.38
C SER A 5 10.89 -12.14 -15.11
N THR A 6 9.90 -12.99 -14.85
CA THR A 6 9.04 -12.88 -13.65
C THR A 6 9.86 -12.88 -12.35
N ILE A 7 10.91 -13.69 -12.27
CA ILE A 7 11.77 -13.79 -11.08
C ILE A 7 12.53 -12.48 -10.87
N GLU A 8 13.04 -11.86 -11.94
CA GLU A 8 13.74 -10.58 -11.86
C GLU A 8 12.81 -9.43 -11.51
N ILE A 9 11.58 -9.43 -12.03
CA ILE A 9 10.56 -8.44 -11.67
C ILE A 9 10.28 -8.52 -10.17
N VAL A 10 9.96 -9.72 -9.66
CA VAL A 10 9.68 -9.93 -8.24
C VAL A 10 10.91 -9.58 -7.39
N GLY A 11 12.10 -10.00 -7.79
CA GLY A 11 13.35 -9.69 -7.09
C GLY A 11 13.59 -8.18 -6.98
N ARG A 12 13.38 -7.43 -8.06
CA ARG A 12 13.52 -5.96 -8.07
C ARG A 12 12.46 -5.27 -7.22
N ILE A 13 11.21 -5.73 -7.26
CA ILE A 13 10.14 -5.20 -6.39
C ILE A 13 10.49 -5.43 -4.91
N LEU A 14 10.94 -6.64 -4.57
CA LEU A 14 11.35 -6.96 -3.20
C LEU A 14 12.54 -6.11 -2.75
N TYR A 15 13.51 -5.89 -3.64
CA TYR A 15 14.66 -5.02 -3.39
C TYR A 15 14.23 -3.57 -3.16
N GLN A 16 13.34 -3.04 -3.98
CA GLN A 16 12.82 -1.68 -3.84
C GLN A 16 12.07 -1.47 -2.52
N LEU A 17 11.44 -2.53 -2.01
CA LEU A 17 10.71 -2.54 -0.74
C LEU A 17 11.59 -2.88 0.48
N THR A 18 12.90 -3.04 0.32
CA THR A 18 13.84 -3.30 1.44
C THR A 18 13.68 -2.36 2.64
N PRO A 19 13.54 -1.02 2.51
CA PRO A 19 13.32 -0.15 3.68
C PRO A 19 12.02 -0.47 4.43
N VAL A 20 10.98 -0.89 3.70
CA VAL A 20 9.70 -1.33 4.29
C VAL A 20 9.89 -2.62 5.06
N TRP A 21 10.53 -3.63 4.45
CA TRP A 21 10.77 -4.93 5.09
C TRP A 21 11.62 -4.81 6.35
N ILE A 22 12.69 -4.01 6.31
CA ILE A 22 13.55 -3.77 7.47
C ILE A 22 12.75 -3.10 8.59
N SER A 23 11.97 -2.07 8.28
CA SER A 23 11.16 -1.35 9.27
C SER A 23 10.09 -2.24 9.88
N MET A 24 9.42 -3.05 9.07
CA MET A 24 8.47 -4.05 9.55
C MET A 24 9.15 -5.07 10.45
N ALA A 25 10.32 -5.60 10.09
CA ALA A 25 11.05 -6.57 10.91
C ALA A 25 11.44 -5.97 12.27
N VAL A 26 11.91 -4.72 12.29
CA VAL A 26 12.25 -3.99 13.52
C VAL A 26 11.01 -3.80 14.39
N VAL A 27 9.92 -3.29 13.82
CA VAL A 27 8.66 -3.07 14.57
C VAL A 27 8.09 -4.38 15.08
N PHE A 28 7.99 -5.42 14.25
CA PHE A 28 7.47 -6.72 14.69
C PHE A 28 8.31 -7.32 15.80
N THR A 29 9.64 -7.28 15.68
CA THR A 29 10.53 -7.79 16.71
C THR A 29 10.33 -7.05 18.02
N ALA A 30 10.36 -5.71 17.98
CA ALA A 30 10.13 -4.89 19.18
C ALA A 30 8.75 -5.16 19.80
N SER A 31 7.70 -5.20 18.98
CA SER A 31 6.33 -5.40 19.44
C SER A 31 6.10 -6.77 20.06
N ILE A 32 6.71 -7.83 19.51
CA ILE A 32 6.63 -9.17 20.08
C ILE A 32 7.45 -9.27 21.38
N THR A 33 8.67 -8.74 21.41
CA THR A 33 9.54 -8.78 22.60
C THR A 33 8.94 -8.01 23.77
N PHE A 34 8.36 -6.84 23.52
CA PHE A 34 7.80 -5.98 24.56
C PHE A 34 6.28 -6.13 24.76
N LYS A 35 5.63 -7.13 24.13
CA LYS A 35 4.16 -7.26 24.15
C LYS A 35 3.55 -7.22 25.55
N ARG A 36 4.24 -7.79 26.56
CA ARG A 36 3.78 -7.81 27.97
C ARG A 36 3.74 -6.41 28.62
N ARG A 37 4.53 -5.46 28.10
CA ARG A 37 4.60 -4.07 28.62
C ARG A 37 3.69 -3.09 27.87
N LEU A 38 3.21 -3.46 26.68
CA LEU A 38 2.46 -2.57 25.78
C LEU A 38 0.94 -2.59 25.99
N GLY A 39 0.45 -3.26 27.04
CA GLY A 39 -0.97 -3.28 27.41
C GLY A 39 -1.87 -3.77 26.27
N ILE A 40 -2.83 -2.94 25.86
CA ILE A 40 -3.84 -3.30 24.84
C ILE A 40 -3.19 -3.58 23.48
N TYR A 41 -2.18 -2.80 23.09
CA TYR A 41 -1.45 -3.01 21.84
C TYR A 41 -0.77 -4.38 21.79
N GLY A 42 -0.18 -4.81 22.92
CA GLY A 42 0.47 -6.11 23.04
C GLY A 42 -0.47 -7.29 22.76
N ARG A 43 -1.78 -7.14 23.04
CA ARG A 43 -2.80 -8.18 22.80
C ARG A 43 -3.02 -8.48 21.32
N ILE A 44 -2.70 -7.55 20.41
CA ILE A 44 -2.77 -7.80 18.96
C ILE A 44 -1.83 -8.95 18.57
N PHE A 45 -0.69 -9.06 19.25
CA PHE A 45 0.33 -10.09 19.02
C PHE A 45 0.07 -11.42 19.74
N ASP A 46 -1.08 -11.56 20.40
CA ASP A 46 -1.54 -12.84 20.94
C ASP A 46 -2.41 -13.61 19.93
N SER A 47 -2.89 -12.94 18.87
CA SER A 47 -3.70 -13.56 17.80
C SER A 47 -3.02 -13.49 16.44
N ARG A 48 -3.04 -14.60 15.69
CA ARG A 48 -2.53 -14.66 14.30
C ARG A 48 -3.24 -13.66 13.38
N ILE A 49 -4.55 -13.49 13.58
CA ILE A 49 -5.36 -12.57 12.79
C ILE A 49 -4.93 -11.12 13.05
N GLY A 50 -4.71 -10.78 14.32
CA GLY A 50 -4.21 -9.45 14.72
C GLY A 50 -2.85 -9.14 14.11
N MET A 51 -1.91 -10.10 14.14
CA MET A 51 -0.59 -9.94 13.53
C MET A 51 -0.66 -9.75 12.01
N ILE A 52 -1.51 -10.49 11.31
CA ILE A 52 -1.69 -10.33 9.84
C ILE A 52 -2.26 -8.94 9.53
N GLY A 53 -3.30 -8.51 10.25
CA GLY A 53 -3.88 -7.17 10.06
C GLY A 53 -2.86 -6.07 10.35
N PHE A 54 -2.10 -6.21 11.43
CA PHE A 54 -1.03 -5.28 11.77
C PHE A 54 0.07 -5.26 10.69
N ALA A 55 0.46 -6.41 10.14
CA ALA A 55 1.42 -6.49 9.04
C ALA A 55 0.94 -5.75 7.79
N LEU A 56 -0.32 -5.96 7.40
CA LEU A 56 -0.90 -5.30 6.22
C LEU A 56 -0.95 -3.79 6.37
N VAL A 57 -1.41 -3.30 7.53
CA VAL A 57 -1.48 -1.86 7.79
C VAL A 57 -0.08 -1.25 7.83
N THR A 58 0.84 -1.84 8.59
CA THR A 58 2.21 -1.31 8.70
C THR A 58 2.98 -1.38 7.38
N PHE A 59 2.78 -2.42 6.57
CA PHE A 59 3.36 -2.52 5.23
C PHE A 59 3.00 -1.31 4.38
N TRP A 60 1.71 -0.98 4.28
CA TRP A 60 1.26 0.16 3.46
C TRP A 60 1.65 1.50 4.08
N VAL A 61 1.61 1.64 5.41
CA VAL A 61 2.05 2.86 6.10
C VAL A 61 3.53 3.14 5.83
N PHE A 62 4.41 2.14 5.95
CA PHE A 62 5.82 2.32 5.63
C PHE A 62 6.06 2.53 4.14
N THR A 63 5.33 1.83 3.27
CA THR A 63 5.42 2.03 1.82
C THR A 63 5.07 3.48 1.45
N ALA A 64 3.96 4.00 1.96
CA ALA A 64 3.55 5.39 1.74
C ALA A 64 4.54 6.38 2.33
N PHE A 65 5.06 6.12 3.54
CA PHE A 65 6.03 6.98 4.20
C PHE A 65 7.35 7.07 3.43
N TYR A 66 7.96 5.94 3.07
CA TYR A 66 9.23 5.92 2.35
C TYR A 66 9.13 6.42 0.92
N SER A 67 8.00 6.16 0.25
CA SER A 67 7.77 6.69 -1.08
C SER A 67 7.45 8.19 -1.09
N GLY A 68 6.70 8.69 -0.09
CA GLY A 68 6.29 10.09 -0.05
C GLY A 68 7.31 11.03 0.60
N ALA A 69 7.99 10.60 1.65
CA ALA A 69 8.90 11.45 2.41
C ALA A 69 10.36 11.38 1.94
N PHE A 70 10.78 10.24 1.37
CA PHE A 70 12.18 10.00 1.01
C PHE A 70 12.39 9.60 -0.46
N ASP A 71 11.31 9.45 -1.23
CA ASP A 71 11.35 9.01 -2.64
C ASP A 71 12.20 7.75 -2.89
N LEU A 72 12.23 6.84 -1.91
CA LEU A 72 13.11 5.67 -1.95
C LEU A 72 12.51 4.48 -2.71
N ILE A 73 11.19 4.47 -2.89
CA ILE A 73 10.46 3.30 -3.42
C ILE A 73 9.96 3.55 -4.83
N ALA A 74 9.41 4.73 -5.13
CA ALA A 74 8.95 5.04 -6.48
C ALA A 74 10.13 4.94 -7.46
N THR A 75 9.86 4.41 -8.65
CA THR A 75 10.89 4.25 -9.70
C THR A 75 10.83 5.36 -10.73
N HIS A 76 9.66 5.95 -10.91
CA HIS A 76 9.37 7.00 -11.87
C HIS A 76 8.34 7.96 -11.27
N ASP A 77 8.27 9.18 -11.82
CA ASP A 77 7.17 10.09 -11.52
C ASP A 77 5.82 9.45 -11.93
N PRO A 78 4.85 9.29 -11.01
CA PRO A 78 3.57 8.63 -11.27
C PRO A 78 2.67 9.36 -12.28
N LEU A 79 2.95 10.64 -12.57
CA LEU A 79 2.21 11.44 -13.53
C LEU A 79 2.92 11.56 -14.88
N SER A 80 4.21 11.23 -14.93
CA SER A 80 4.98 11.24 -16.17
C SER A 80 4.44 10.22 -17.17
N GLN A 81 4.28 10.65 -18.43
CA GLN A 81 3.76 9.82 -19.51
C GLN A 81 4.85 9.57 -20.54
N VAL A 82 5.20 8.31 -20.74
CA VAL A 82 6.25 7.90 -21.68
C VAL A 82 5.62 7.41 -22.97
N SER A 83 5.97 8.06 -24.08
CA SER A 83 5.46 7.69 -25.40
C SER A 83 5.90 6.27 -25.78
N GLY A 84 4.95 5.45 -26.22
CA GLY A 84 5.19 4.04 -26.58
C GLY A 84 5.13 3.06 -25.40
N MET A 85 4.93 3.53 -24.17
CA MET A 85 4.77 2.68 -22.98
C MET A 85 3.30 2.38 -22.60
N LYS A 86 2.34 2.79 -23.44
CA LYS A 86 0.91 2.53 -23.21
C LYS A 86 0.62 1.03 -23.20
N ASN A 87 -0.08 0.55 -22.16
CA ASN A 87 -0.51 -0.84 -21.99
C ASN A 87 0.61 -1.87 -22.16
N LYS A 88 1.82 -1.51 -21.72
CA LYS A 88 2.96 -2.42 -21.76
C LYS A 88 2.93 -3.37 -20.58
N VAL A 89 3.36 -4.60 -20.84
CA VAL A 89 3.41 -5.66 -19.82
C VAL A 89 4.47 -5.35 -18.75
N PRO A 90 4.35 -5.98 -17.56
CA PRO A 90 5.37 -5.91 -16.51
C PRO A 90 6.78 -6.26 -17.01
N GLY A 91 7.79 -5.57 -16.49
CA GLY A 91 9.20 -5.82 -16.82
C GLY A 91 9.66 -5.25 -18.17
N THR A 92 8.85 -4.42 -18.81
CA THR A 92 9.23 -3.77 -20.07
C THR A 92 10.26 -2.66 -19.84
N PRO A 93 11.35 -2.61 -20.62
CA PRO A 93 12.35 -1.56 -20.49
C PRO A 93 11.75 -0.21 -20.86
N MET A 94 12.05 0.81 -20.06
CA MET A 94 11.58 2.16 -20.31
C MET A 94 12.24 2.71 -21.57
N ARG A 95 11.41 3.18 -22.50
CA ARG A 95 11.87 3.71 -23.77
C ARG A 95 12.43 5.12 -23.57
N GLY A 96 13.72 5.30 -23.84
CA GLY A 96 14.42 6.57 -23.67
C GLY A 96 14.91 6.84 -22.24
N ALA A 97 15.01 5.79 -21.40
CA ALA A 97 15.62 5.91 -20.08
C ALA A 97 17.04 6.46 -20.18
N THR A 98 17.35 7.49 -19.40
CA THR A 98 18.70 7.98 -19.19
C THR A 98 19.38 7.18 -18.08
N GLU A 99 20.70 7.32 -17.88
CA GLU A 99 21.41 6.60 -16.80
C GLU A 99 20.92 6.96 -15.39
N ALA A 100 20.21 8.08 -15.25
CA ALA A 100 19.61 8.51 -13.98
C ALA A 100 18.22 7.89 -13.73
N ASP A 101 17.56 7.37 -14.76
CA ASP A 101 16.20 6.84 -14.65
C ASP A 101 16.21 5.34 -14.30
N TYR A 102 15.14 4.89 -13.65
CA TYR A 102 14.98 3.46 -13.43
C TYR A 102 14.70 2.75 -14.77
N PRO A 103 15.46 1.70 -15.15
CA PRO A 103 15.46 1.23 -16.54
C PRO A 103 14.21 0.45 -16.99
N TYR A 104 13.29 0.11 -16.09
CA TYR A 104 12.15 -0.77 -16.39
C TYR A 104 10.84 -0.31 -15.72
N PHE A 105 9.72 -0.51 -16.41
CA PHE A 105 8.40 -0.45 -15.78
C PHE A 105 8.10 -1.78 -15.10
N LEU A 106 8.32 -1.86 -13.79
CA LEU A 106 8.25 -3.11 -13.02
C LEU A 106 6.89 -3.79 -13.14
N LEU A 107 5.80 -3.03 -13.01
CA LEU A 107 4.42 -3.52 -13.18
C LEU A 107 3.80 -3.14 -14.54
N GLY A 108 4.61 -2.61 -15.46
CA GLY A 108 4.15 -2.21 -16.78
C GLY A 108 3.56 -0.80 -16.82
N GLY A 109 3.04 -0.46 -18.00
CA GLY A 109 2.47 0.86 -18.28
C GLY A 109 0.96 0.83 -18.38
N ASP A 110 0.30 1.87 -17.86
CA ASP A 110 -1.15 2.01 -17.98
C ASP A 110 -1.61 2.51 -19.37
N ASN A 111 -2.91 2.76 -19.54
CA ASN A 111 -3.51 3.26 -20.79
C ASN A 111 -2.92 4.61 -21.26
N LEU A 112 -2.31 5.37 -20.36
CA LEU A 112 -1.73 6.68 -20.62
C LEU A 112 -0.21 6.60 -20.78
N GLY A 113 0.40 5.43 -20.53
CA GLY A 113 1.84 5.21 -20.62
C GLY A 113 2.59 5.64 -19.37
N ARG A 114 1.94 5.59 -18.21
CA ARG A 114 2.52 5.89 -16.89
C ARG A 114 2.94 4.60 -16.20
N ASP A 115 3.98 4.67 -15.37
CA ASP A 115 4.46 3.51 -14.60
C ASP A 115 3.45 3.09 -13.53
N VAL A 116 2.96 1.85 -13.63
CA VAL A 116 1.94 1.31 -12.71
C VAL A 116 2.52 1.12 -11.30
N PHE A 117 3.78 0.71 -11.18
CA PHE A 117 4.40 0.44 -9.89
C PHE A 117 4.45 1.70 -9.01
N SER A 118 4.99 2.79 -9.55
CA SER A 118 5.10 4.07 -8.83
C SER A 118 3.72 4.63 -8.50
N ARG A 119 2.71 4.43 -9.37
CA ARG A 119 1.32 4.82 -9.08
C ARG A 119 0.69 4.04 -7.92
N VAL A 120 0.97 2.76 -7.79
CA VAL A 120 0.47 1.94 -6.67
C VAL A 120 1.13 2.39 -5.36
N VAL A 121 2.45 2.55 -5.36
CA VAL A 121 3.23 2.91 -4.18
C VAL A 121 2.85 4.32 -3.70
N LEU A 122 2.90 5.34 -4.56
CA LEU A 122 2.57 6.71 -4.17
C LEU A 122 1.06 6.89 -3.92
N GLY A 123 0.22 6.18 -4.68
CA GLY A 123 -1.23 6.17 -4.47
C GLY A 123 -1.65 5.59 -3.13
N SER A 124 -0.84 4.71 -2.53
CA SER A 124 -1.16 4.10 -1.24
C SER A 124 -1.32 5.13 -0.11
N GLY A 125 -0.52 6.21 -0.09
CA GLY A 125 -0.64 7.28 0.91
C GLY A 125 -1.96 8.05 0.82
N ILE A 126 -2.46 8.26 -0.40
CA ILE A 126 -3.77 8.86 -0.64
C ILE A 126 -4.87 7.94 -0.08
N VAL A 127 -4.80 6.64 -0.36
CA VAL A 127 -5.78 5.65 0.14
C VAL A 127 -5.76 5.57 1.66
N LEU A 128 -4.57 5.56 2.28
CA LEU A 128 -4.40 5.53 3.73
C LEU A 128 -4.99 6.77 4.42
N SER A 129 -5.07 7.90 3.72
CA SER A 129 -5.66 9.13 4.25
C SER A 129 -7.18 9.14 4.10
N ILE A 130 -7.69 8.72 2.94
CA ILE A 130 -9.12 8.81 2.61
C ILE A 130 -9.94 7.66 3.21
N ALA A 131 -9.41 6.43 3.18
CA ALA A 131 -10.18 5.25 3.59
C ALA A 131 -10.64 5.31 5.06
N PRO A 132 -9.80 5.66 6.05
CA PRO A 132 -10.25 5.77 7.45
C PRO A 132 -11.33 6.84 7.64
N LEU A 133 -11.23 7.98 6.92
CA LEU A 133 -12.22 9.05 6.98
C LEU A 133 -13.56 8.60 6.39
N ALA A 134 -13.54 7.90 5.26
CA ALA A 134 -14.73 7.33 4.65
C ALA A 134 -15.39 6.30 5.56
N THR A 135 -14.60 5.43 6.21
CA THR A 135 -15.10 4.45 7.19
C THR A 135 -15.70 5.14 8.41
N LEU A 136 -15.05 6.16 8.96
CA LEU A 136 -15.58 6.93 10.09
C LEU A 136 -16.92 7.59 9.74
N PHE A 137 -17.01 8.21 8.57
CA PHE A 137 -18.25 8.81 8.09
C PHE A 137 -19.35 7.75 7.93
N GLY A 138 -19.02 6.59 7.36
CA GLY A 138 -19.92 5.44 7.26
C GLY A 138 -20.43 4.97 8.63
N TYR A 139 -19.57 4.93 9.64
CA TYR A 139 -19.96 4.61 11.02
C TYR A 139 -20.89 5.68 11.60
N ILE A 140 -20.60 6.96 11.41
CA ILE A 140 -21.46 8.04 11.92
C ILE A 140 -22.86 7.91 11.33
N VAL A 141 -22.98 7.79 10.01
CA VAL A 141 -24.28 7.64 9.34
C VAL A 141 -24.95 6.34 9.74
N GLY A 142 -24.21 5.23 9.73
CA GLY A 142 -24.73 3.90 10.05
C GLY A 142 -25.23 3.78 11.49
N ILE A 143 -24.53 4.34 12.47
CA ILE A 143 -24.95 4.36 13.87
C ILE A 143 -26.15 5.31 14.05
N THR A 144 -26.10 6.50 13.44
CA THR A 144 -27.16 7.51 13.57
C THR A 144 -28.50 7.03 13.00
N LEU A 145 -28.49 6.29 11.89
CA LEU A 145 -29.71 5.73 11.29
C LEU A 145 -30.06 4.35 11.86
N GLY A 146 -29.05 3.52 12.12
CA GLY A 146 -29.23 2.14 12.56
C GLY A 146 -29.72 2.00 14.00
N LEU A 147 -29.23 2.83 14.94
CA LEU A 147 -29.67 2.75 16.34
C LEU A 147 -31.15 3.14 16.50
N PRO A 148 -31.67 4.25 15.93
CA PRO A 148 -33.09 4.56 15.98
C PRO A 148 -33.95 3.52 15.27
N ALA A 149 -33.52 3.02 14.11
CA ALA A 149 -34.27 1.99 13.39
C ALA A 149 -34.37 0.68 14.20
N GLY A 150 -33.29 0.27 14.87
CA GLY A 150 -33.29 -0.90 15.75
C GLY A 150 -34.07 -0.71 17.06
N TYR A 151 -34.10 0.50 17.61
CA TYR A 151 -34.84 0.80 18.85
C TYR A 151 -36.34 1.04 18.62
N LEU A 152 -36.69 1.72 17.52
CA LEU A 152 -38.08 2.07 17.15
C LEU A 152 -38.74 1.04 16.23
N GLY A 153 -38.08 -0.10 15.99
CA GLY A 153 -38.46 -1.16 15.05
C GLY A 153 -39.86 -1.78 15.26
N GLY A 154 -40.63 -1.36 16.25
CA GLY A 154 -42.00 -1.83 16.45
C GLY A 154 -43.06 -1.31 15.47
N LYS A 155 -42.79 -0.25 14.66
CA LYS A 155 -43.83 0.36 13.79
C LYS A 155 -43.69 0.11 12.27
N PHE A 156 -42.55 -0.37 11.79
CA PHE A 156 -42.28 -0.60 10.36
C PHE A 156 -41.84 -2.04 10.06
N ASP A 157 -42.05 -2.96 11.00
CA ASP A 157 -41.69 -4.39 10.92
C ASP A 157 -42.95 -5.25 10.66
N THR A 158 -43.68 -4.89 9.60
CA THR A 158 -44.82 -5.66 9.03
C THR A 158 -44.55 -5.97 7.57
#